data_AF-A0A7C4GT50-F1
#
_entry.id   AF-A0A7C4GT50-F1
#
_cell.length_a   1.000
_cell.length_b   1.000
_cell.length_c   1.000
_cell.angle_alpha   90.00
_cell.angle_beta   90.00
_cell.angle_gamma   90.00
#
_symmetry.space_group_name_H-M   'P 1'
#
loop_
_entity.id
_entity.type
_entity.pdbx_description
1 polymer ?
#
loop_
_entity_poly.entity_id
_entity_poly.type
_entity_poly.pdbx_seq_one_letter_code
_entity_poly.pdbx_strand_id
1 'polypeptide(L)' 'MSVVISIRIPRWLKEKHESYGINVSELVKRKLFEELEKIERENAEKILSDLRSLEGKVDLYELVKIVDEERKER' A
#
# COMPACT_ATOMS: atom_id res chain seq x y z
N MET A 1 -13.49 -3.65 14.10
CA MET A 1 -12.57 -3.70 15.25
C MET A 1 -11.68 -2.47 15.21
N SER A 2 -11.34 -1.88 16.36
CA SER A 2 -10.42 -0.74 16.44
C SER A 2 -9.29 -1.04 17.43
N VAL A 3 -8.07 -0.59 17.13
CA VAL A 3 -6.90 -0.70 18.00
C VAL A 3 -6.55 0.69 18.53
N VAL A 4 -6.21 0.79 19.81
CA VAL A 4 -5.75 2.04 20.43
C VAL A 4 -4.23 2.10 20.36
N ILE A 5 -3.71 3.23 19.87
CA ILE A 5 -2.27 3.51 19.83
C ILE A 5 -1.99 4.66 20.78
N SER A 6 -1.04 4.48 21.71
CA SER A 6 -0.59 5.53 22.63
C SER A 6 0.80 5.99 22.23
N ILE A 7 0.94 7.27 21.90
CA ILE A 7 2.21 7.88 21.46
C ILE A 7 2.51 9.06 22.37
N ARG A 8 3.74 9.13 22.88
CA ARG A 8 4.23 10.29 23.64
C ARG A 8 4.62 11.39 22.66
N ILE A 9 4.00 12.55 22.79
CA ILE A 9 4.33 13.75 22.01
C ILE A 9 4.72 14.91 22.93
N PRO A 10 5.56 15.85 22.47
CA PRO A 10 5.83 17.08 23.19
C PRO A 10 4.54 17.86 23.46
N ARG A 11 4.41 18.40 24.67
CA ARG A 11 3.20 19.11 25.10
C ARG A 11 2.88 20.33 24.21
N TRP A 12 3.91 21.10 23.85
CA TRP A 12 3.78 22.24 22.95
C TRP A 12 3.19 21.88 21.57
N LEU A 13 3.41 20.65 21.09
CA LEU A 13 2.94 20.20 19.79
C LEU A 13 1.43 20.00 19.80
N LYS A 14 0.93 19.35 20.87
CA LYS A 14 -0.50 19.19 21.11
C LYS A 14 -1.18 20.56 21.27
N GLU A 15 -0.60 21.43 22.11
CA GLU A 15 -1.14 22.77 22.37
C GLU A 15 -1.19 23.63 21.10
N LYS A 16 -0.14 23.58 20.25
CA LYS A 16 -0.18 24.25 18.93
C LYS A 16 -1.29 23.70 18.04
N HIS A 17 -1.43 22.39 17.93
CA HIS A 17 -2.47 21.79 17.09
C HIS A 17 -3.87 22.18 17.56
N GLU A 18 -4.11 22.15 18.87
CA GLU A 18 -5.38 22.60 19.46
C GLU A 18 -5.63 24.10 19.22
N SER A 19 -4.60 24.94 19.32
CA SER A 19 -4.73 26.39 19.04
C SER A 19 -5.14 26.69 17.60
N TYR A 20 -4.79 25.81 16.65
CA TYR A 20 -5.20 25.89 15.26
C TYR A 20 -6.50 25.13 14.96
N GLY A 21 -7.18 24.57 15.98
CA GLY A 21 -8.38 23.76 15.81
C GLY A 21 -8.15 22.40 15.15
N ILE A 22 -6.90 21.91 15.12
CA ILE A 22 -6.54 20.66 14.49
C ILE A 22 -6.73 19.51 15.48
N ASN A 23 -7.58 18.55 15.11
CA ASN A 23 -7.72 17.31 15.86
C ASN A 23 -6.51 16.39 15.61
N VAL A 24 -5.67 16.21 16.62
CA VAL A 24 -4.46 15.37 16.56
C VAL A 24 -4.80 13.92 16.22
N SER A 25 -5.89 13.38 16.76
CA SER A 25 -6.31 12.00 16.47
C SER A 25 -6.74 11.83 15.01
N GLU A 26 -7.47 12.81 14.47
CA GLU A 26 -7.88 12.82 13.05
C GLU A 26 -6.64 12.92 12.15
N LEU A 27 -5.71 13.81 12.49
CA LEU A 27 -4.46 14.01 11.74
C LEU A 27 -3.62 12.73 11.71
N VAL A 28 -3.45 12.08 12.87
CA VAL A 28 -2.68 10.83 12.96
C VAL A 28 -3.35 9.73 12.16
N LYS A 29 -4.67 9.56 12.26
CA LYS A 29 -5.41 8.59 11.45
C LYS A 29 -5.20 8.85 9.96
N ARG A 30 -5.42 10.07 9.51
CA ARG A 30 -5.27 10.43 8.09
C ARG A 30 -3.85 10.16 7.60
N LYS A 31 -2.84 10.52 8.38
CA LYS A 31 -1.44 10.25 8.05
C LYS A 31 -1.11 8.77 7.96
N LEU A 32 -1.66 7.94 8.86
CA LEU A 32 -1.48 6.50 8.78
C LEU A 32 -2.10 5.91 7.49
N PHE A 33 -3.26 6.39 7.07
CA PHE A 33 -3.87 6.00 5.79
C PHE A 33 -3.07 6.49 4.58
N GLU A 34 -2.67 7.77 4.57
CA GLU A 34 -1.88 8.35 3.47
C GLU A 34 -0.57 7.58 3.23
N GLU A 35 0.14 7.19 4.29
CA GLU A 35 1.36 6.39 4.16
C GLU A 35 1.09 4.99 3.61
N LEU A 36 -0.02 4.36 4.03
CA LEU A 36 -0.40 3.04 3.52
C LEU A 36 -0.77 3.11 2.03
N GLU A 37 -1.63 4.06 1.64
CA GLU A 37 -2.03 4.27 0.25
C GLU A 37 -0.81 4.52 -0.64
N LYS A 38 0.18 5.27 -0.14
CA LYS A 38 1.42 5.53 -0.88
C LYS A 38 2.19 4.23 -1.15
N ILE A 39 2.37 3.40 -0.13
CA ILE A 39 3.07 2.11 -0.27
C ILE A 39 2.30 1.19 -1.24
N GLU A 40 0.98 1.11 -1.11
CA GLU A 40 0.14 0.30 -1.99
C GLU A 40 0.23 0.77 -3.44
N ARG A 41 0.22 2.09 -3.67
CA ARG A 41 0.38 2.68 -4.99
C ARG A 41 1.75 2.38 -5.60
N GLU A 42 2.83 2.55 -4.85
CA GLU A 42 4.19 2.24 -5.32
C GLU A 42 4.33 0.75 -5.67
N ASN A 43 3.70 -0.14 -4.89
CA ASN A 43 3.67 -1.57 -5.20
C ASN A 43 2.86 -1.88 -6.46
N ALA A 44 1.68 -1.25 -6.62
CA ALA A 44 0.87 -1.40 -7.82
C ALA A 44 1.60 -0.89 -9.07
N GLU A 45 2.30 0.24 -8.97
CA GLU A 45 3.11 0.80 -10.05
C GLU A 45 4.28 -0.13 -10.42
N LYS A 46 4.94 -0.75 -9.44
CA LYS A 46 5.98 -1.77 -9.71
C LYS A 46 5.41 -2.97 -10.46
N ILE A 47 4.30 -3.54 -9.99
CA ILE A 47 3.66 -4.68 -10.66
C ILE A 47 3.25 -4.31 -12.08
N LEU A 48 2.67 -3.13 -12.28
CA LEU A 48 2.30 -2.64 -13.61
C LEU A 48 3.52 -2.45 -14.52
N SER A 49 4.61 -1.92 -13.98
CA SER A 49 5.88 -1.78 -14.71
C SER A 49 6.43 -3.14 -15.14
N ASP A 50 6.44 -4.11 -14.22
CA ASP A 50 6.89 -5.47 -14.50
C ASP A 50 6.03 -6.13 -15.58
N LEU A 51 4.70 -6.02 -15.48
CA LEU A 51 3.78 -6.53 -16.49
C LEU A 51 3.95 -5.86 -17.85
N ARG A 52 4.12 -4.53 -17.89
CA ARG A 52 4.42 -3.80 -19.14
C ARG A 52 5.72 -4.25 -19.78
N SER A 53 6.73 -4.60 -18.97
CA SER A 53 8.01 -5.11 -19.50
C SER A 53 7.88 -6.45 -20.24
N LEU A 54 6.80 -7.19 -19.95
CA LEU A 54 6.41 -8.47 -20.54
C LEU A 54 5.38 -8.32 -21.66
N GLU A 55 4.79 -7.13 -21.82
CA GLU A 55 3.78 -6.84 -22.83
C GLU A 55 4.37 -7.05 -24.24
N GLY A 56 3.70 -7.91 -25.03
CA GLY A 56 4.17 -8.32 -26.36
C GLY A 56 5.32 -9.34 -26.38
N LYS A 57 5.85 -9.75 -25.21
CA LYS A 57 6.89 -10.80 -25.09
C LYS A 57 6.35 -12.14 -24.62
N VAL A 58 5.11 -12.17 -24.11
CA VAL A 58 4.46 -13.37 -23.58
C VAL A 58 3.31 -13.76 -24.50
N ASP A 59 3.40 -14.95 -25.10
CA ASP A 59 2.25 -15.59 -25.75
C ASP A 59 1.40 -16.29 -24.67
N LEU A 60 0.16 -15.86 -24.54
CA LEU A 60 -0.80 -16.42 -23.58
C LEU A 60 -1.06 -17.91 -23.83
N TYR A 61 -1.02 -18.37 -25.08
CA TYR A 61 -1.26 -19.77 -25.41
C TYR A 61 -0.11 -20.67 -24.92
N GLU A 62 1.14 -20.26 -25.12
CA GLU A 62 2.30 -20.98 -24.60
C GLU A 62 2.34 -20.96 -23.07
N LEU A 63 2.04 -19.82 -22.46
CA LEU A 63 1.98 -19.71 -20.99
C LEU A 63 0.96 -20.69 -20.38
N VAL A 64 -0.24 -20.75 -20.97
CA VAL A 64 -1.30 -21.68 -20.52
C VAL A 64 -0.87 -23.13 -20.70
N LYS A 65 -0.22 -23.46 -21.82
CA LYS A 65 0.27 -24.82 -22.08
C LYS A 65 1.31 -25.25 -21.05
N ILE A 66 2.28 -24.39 -20.73
CA ILE A 66 3.32 -24.66 -19.72
C ILE A 66 2.69 -24.88 -18.34
N VAL A 67 1.73 -24.02 -17.95
CA VAL A 67 1.04 -24.14 -16.64
C VAL A 67 0.21 -25.42 -16.57
N ASP A 68 -0.43 -25.84 -17.66
CA ASP A 68 -1.23 -27.08 -17.70
C ASP A 68 -0.34 -28.34 -17.71
N GLU A 69 0.84 -28.28 -18.33
CA GLU A 69 1.86 -29.34 -18.28
C GLU A 69 2.43 -29.50 -16.86
N GLU A 70 2.86 -28.41 -16.22
CA GLU A 70 3.33 -28.41 -14.81
C GLU A 70 2.29 -28.96 -13.82
N ARG A 71 1.00 -28.67 -14.05
CA ARG A 71 -0.09 -29.19 -13.20
C ARG A 71 -0.34 -30.67 -13.37
N LYS A 72 0.02 -31.27 -14.50
CA LYS A 72 -0.15 -32.71 -14.76
C LYS A 72 1.02 -33.55 -14.23
N GLU A 73 2.18 -32.92 -14.01
CA GLU A 73 3.34 -33.57 -13.42
C GLU A 73 3.32 -33.59 -11.87
N ARG A 74 2.37 -32.90 -11.23
CA ARG A 74 2.07 -32.98 -9.79
C ARG A 74 0.91 -33.92 -9.49
#